data_AF-A0A960DZH7-F1
#
_entry.id   AF-A0A960DZH7-F1
#
_cell.length_a   1.000
_cell.length_b   1.000
_cell.length_c   1.000
_cell.angle_alpha   90.00
_cell.angle_beta   90.00
_cell.angle_gamma   90.00
#
_symmetry.space_group_name_H-M   'P 1'
#
loop_
_entity.id
_entity.type
_entity.pdbx_description
1 polymer ?
#
loop_
_entity_poly.entity_id
_entity_poly.type
_entity_poly.pdbx_seq_one_letter_code
_entity_poly.pdbx_strand_id
1 'polypeptide(L)'
;MDLAAVVVNRVLPELFNEREEALFEQLREPANVERLSAGVDGDVAPVLDAAELAVTLRRTRAEHLATLQRALDPRIPLIYVPYLFARSHGARATRRVSELLAEEL
;
A
#
# COMPACT_ATOMS: atom_id res chain seq x y z
N MET A 1 9.44 24.06 21.41
CA MET A 1 8.75 22.76 21.38
C MET A 1 9.76 21.74 20.91
N ASP A 2 9.81 20.58 21.54
CA ASP A 2 10.68 19.48 21.14
C ASP A 2 9.82 18.44 20.40
N LEU A 3 10.22 18.04 19.20
CA LEU A 3 9.44 17.14 18.35
C LEU A 3 10.10 15.77 18.33
N ALA A 4 9.41 14.77 18.89
CA ALA A 4 9.97 13.43 19.07
C ALA A 4 10.06 12.63 17.76
N ALA A 5 9.02 12.66 16.92
CA ALA A 5 8.97 11.94 15.63
C ALA A 5 7.77 12.39 14.79
N VAL A 6 7.77 12.02 13.51
CA VAL A 6 6.62 12.10 12.59
C VAL A 6 6.18 10.68 12.23
N VAL A 7 4.92 10.35 12.52
CA VAL A 7 4.34 9.04 12.17
C VAL A 7 3.56 9.15 10.87
N VAL A 8 4.03 8.48 9.83
CA VAL A 8 3.35 8.38 8.53
C VAL A 8 2.41 7.19 8.58
N ASN A 9 1.12 7.45 8.78
CA ASN A 9 0.13 6.40 8.97
C ASN A 9 -0.49 5.93 7.65
N ARG A 10 -0.84 4.63 7.60
CA ARG A 10 -1.53 3.99 6.46
C ARG A 10 -0.73 4.05 5.16
N VAL A 11 0.56 3.79 5.26
CA VAL A 11 1.45 3.64 4.12
C VAL A 11 1.03 2.40 3.35
N LEU A 12 0.67 2.54 2.09
CA LEU A 12 0.29 1.38 1.28
C LEU A 12 1.55 0.54 1.03
N PRO A 13 1.53 -0.78 1.32
CA PRO A 13 2.69 -1.64 1.09
C PRO A 13 3.02 -1.75 -0.41
N GLU A 14 4.22 -2.25 -0.72
CA GLU A 14 4.57 -2.59 -2.10
C GLU A 14 3.69 -3.75 -2.54
N LEU A 15 2.79 -3.47 -3.47
CA LEU A 15 1.91 -4.49 -4.03
C LEU A 15 2.60 -5.25 -5.17
N PHE A 16 3.43 -4.54 -5.94
CA PHE A 16 4.17 -5.09 -7.07
C PHE A 16 5.59 -4.53 -7.09
N ASN A 17 6.56 -5.39 -7.41
CA ASN A 17 7.84 -4.97 -7.97
C ASN A 17 7.69 -4.67 -9.48
N GLU A 18 8.73 -4.11 -10.12
CA GLU A 18 8.69 -3.73 -11.54
C GLU A 18 8.26 -4.88 -12.47
N ARG A 19 8.68 -6.11 -12.17
CA ARG A 19 8.33 -7.30 -12.96
C ARG A 19 6.86 -7.69 -12.78
N GLU A 20 6.36 -7.60 -11.56
CA GLU A 20 4.97 -7.87 -11.24
C GLU A 20 4.03 -6.82 -11.84
N GLU A 21 4.47 -5.56 -11.91
CA GLU A 21 3.70 -4.49 -12.57
C GLU A 21 3.59 -4.74 -14.08
N ALA A 22 4.68 -5.11 -14.75
CA ALA A 22 4.63 -5.48 -16.17
C ALA A 22 3.71 -6.69 -16.43
N LEU A 23 3.69 -7.66 -15.50
CA LEU A 23 2.77 -8.79 -15.58
C LEU A 23 1.32 -8.35 -15.35
N PHE A 24 1.07 -7.46 -14.40
CA PHE A 24 -0.26 -6.94 -14.12
C PHE A 24 -0.88 -6.25 -15.34
N GLU A 25 -0.10 -5.45 -16.07
CA GLU A 25 -0.54 -4.84 -17.33
C GLU A 25 -0.92 -5.89 -18.38
N GLN A 26 -0.17 -6.98 -18.49
CA GLN A 26 -0.53 -8.09 -19.39
C GLN A 26 -1.83 -8.79 -18.96
N LEU A 27 -2.07 -8.95 -17.66
CA LEU A 27 -3.31 -9.57 -17.16
C LEU A 27 -4.56 -8.73 -17.49
N ARG A 28 -4.41 -7.41 -17.69
CA ARG A 28 -5.49 -6.50 -18.08
C ARG A 28 -5.83 -6.56 -19.58
N GLU A 29 -5.04 -7.25 -20.40
CA GLU A 29 -5.41 -7.47 -21.80
C GLU A 29 -6.76 -8.22 -21.88
N PRO A 30 -7.70 -7.82 -22.75
CA PRO A 30 -9.04 -8.40 -22.79
C PRO A 30 -9.06 -9.93 -22.87
N ALA A 31 -8.16 -10.50 -23.68
CA ALA A 31 -8.04 -11.96 -23.83
C ALA A 31 -7.60 -12.67 -22.55
N ASN A 32 -6.81 -12.01 -21.70
CA ASN A 32 -6.34 -12.57 -20.44
C ASN A 32 -7.41 -12.41 -19.35
N VAL A 33 -8.11 -11.27 -19.31
CA VAL A 33 -9.27 -11.07 -18.43
C VAL A 33 -10.34 -12.13 -18.71
N GLU A 34 -10.69 -12.38 -19.98
CA GLU A 34 -11.66 -13.40 -20.35
C GLU A 34 -11.23 -14.80 -19.90
N ARG A 35 -9.95 -15.17 -20.10
CA ARG A 35 -9.40 -16.45 -19.67
C ARG A 35 -9.42 -16.61 -18.16
N LEU A 36 -9.06 -15.57 -17.43
CA LEU A 36 -9.06 -15.57 -15.96
C LEU A 36 -10.47 -15.68 -15.41
N SER A 37 -11.41 -14.90 -15.95
CA SER A 37 -12.83 -14.97 -15.56
C SER A 37 -13.43 -16.36 -15.79
N ALA A 38 -13.11 -16.98 -16.93
CA ALA A 38 -13.51 -18.37 -17.20
C ALA A 38 -12.88 -19.37 -16.22
N GLY A 39 -11.62 -19.16 -15.82
CA GLY A 39 -10.91 -20.02 -14.89
C GLY A 39 -11.40 -19.97 -13.43
N VAL A 40 -12.00 -18.84 -13.02
CA VAL A 40 -12.52 -18.67 -11.65
C VAL A 40 -14.05 -18.77 -11.56
N ASP A 41 -14.73 -19.03 -12.69
CA ASP A 41 -16.20 -19.02 -12.80
C ASP A 41 -16.82 -17.72 -12.24
N GLY A 42 -16.25 -16.57 -12.64
CA GLY A 42 -16.65 -15.28 -12.12
C GLY A 42 -15.92 -14.11 -12.77
N ASP A 43 -16.41 -12.89 -12.57
CA ASP A 43 -15.78 -11.69 -13.12
C ASP A 43 -14.56 -11.25 -12.29
N VAL A 44 -13.38 -11.28 -12.91
CA VAL A 44 -12.14 -10.80 -12.27
C VAL A 44 -11.90 -9.30 -12.41
N ALA A 45 -12.64 -8.60 -13.29
CA ALA A 45 -12.42 -7.18 -13.56
C ALA A 45 -12.45 -6.31 -12.28
N PRO A 46 -13.40 -6.49 -11.33
CA PRO A 46 -13.43 -5.69 -10.10
C PRO A 46 -12.17 -5.84 -9.23
N VAL A 47 -11.55 -7.04 -9.24
CA VAL A 47 -10.32 -7.29 -8.47
C VAL A 47 -9.13 -6.59 -9.13
N LEU A 48 -9.05 -6.68 -10.46
CA LEU A 48 -8.01 -5.98 -11.22
C LEU A 48 -8.14 -4.46 -11.10
N ASP A 49 -9.35 -3.91 -11.15
CA ASP A 49 -9.58 -2.48 -10.97
C ASP A 49 -9.27 -2.00 -9.55
N ALA A 50 -9.58 -2.80 -8.54
CA ALA A 50 -9.19 -2.51 -7.16
C ALA A 50 -7.65 -2.51 -6.99
N ALA A 51 -6.95 -3.43 -7.65
CA ALA A 51 -5.50 -3.48 -7.64
C ALA A 51 -4.89 -2.25 -8.33
N GLU A 52 -5.41 -1.85 -9.49
CA GLU A 52 -4.99 -0.61 -10.18
C GLU A 52 -5.18 0.61 -9.28
N LEU A 53 -6.37 0.78 -8.69
CA LEU A 53 -6.65 1.87 -7.77
C LEU A 53 -5.65 1.91 -6.59
N ALA A 54 -5.31 0.74 -6.03
CA ALA A 54 -4.35 0.66 -4.93
C ALA A 54 -2.93 1.07 -5.36
N VAL A 55 -2.49 0.70 -6.58
CA VAL A 55 -1.20 1.12 -7.15
C VAL A 55 -1.19 2.62 -7.41
N THR A 56 -2.24 3.18 -8.00
CA THR A 56 -2.35 4.63 -8.25
C THR A 56 -2.28 5.41 -6.95
N LEU A 57 -3.08 5.01 -5.94
CA LEU A 57 -3.07 5.65 -4.62
C LEU A 57 -1.69 5.60 -3.96
N ARG A 58 -0.95 4.49 -4.15
CA ARG A 58 0.41 4.35 -3.64
C ARG A 58 1.35 5.34 -4.33
N ARG A 59 1.37 5.41 -5.66
CA ARG A 59 2.26 6.33 -6.42
C ARG A 59 2.07 7.77 -5.97
N THR A 60 0.84 8.24 -5.91
CA THR A 60 0.53 9.60 -5.43
C THR A 60 0.99 9.83 -3.99
N ARG A 61 0.77 8.86 -3.09
CA ARG A 61 1.21 8.98 -1.69
C ARG A 61 2.73 8.92 -1.53
N ALA A 62 3.44 8.17 -2.37
CA ALA A 62 4.89 8.11 -2.36
C ALA A 62 5.50 9.48 -2.72
N GLU A 63 4.95 10.20 -3.69
CA GLU A 63 5.37 11.57 -4.02
C GLU A 63 5.14 12.56 -2.86
N HIS A 64 3.98 12.47 -2.21
CA HIS A 64 3.70 13.27 -1.02
C HIS A 64 4.64 12.95 0.14
N LEU A 65 4.94 11.66 0.35
CA LEU A 65 5.90 11.23 1.35
C LEU A 65 7.31 11.72 1.04
N ALA A 66 7.77 11.60 -0.21
CA ALA A 66 9.07 12.14 -0.63
C ALA A 66 9.15 13.66 -0.44
N THR A 67 8.03 14.36 -0.62
CA THR A 67 7.94 15.80 -0.34
C THR A 67 8.05 16.09 1.15
N LEU A 68 7.36 15.31 2.00
CA LEU A 68 7.46 15.42 3.46
C LEU A 68 8.89 15.15 3.94
N GLN A 69 9.53 14.07 3.48
CA GLN A 69 10.91 13.72 3.84
C GLN A 69 11.90 14.84 3.49
N ARG A 70 11.76 15.45 2.31
CA ARG A 70 12.62 16.56 1.87
C ARG A 70 12.42 17.85 2.68
N ALA A 71 11.22 18.05 3.22
CA ALA A 71 10.87 19.26 3.98
C ALA A 71 11.18 19.13 5.48
N LEU A 72 11.38 17.91 5.98
CA LEU A 72 11.61 17.64 7.40
C LEU A 72 13.10 17.81 7.76
N ASP A 73 13.38 18.30 8.97
CA ASP A 73 14.75 18.25 9.52
C ASP A 73 15.20 16.79 9.59
N PRO A 74 16.35 16.41 9.00
CA PRO A 74 16.85 15.03 8.98
C PRO A 74 17.02 14.39 10.37
N ARG A 75 17.07 15.21 11.43
CA ARG A 75 17.18 14.74 12.82
C ARG A 75 15.84 14.28 13.41
N ILE A 76 14.71 14.58 12.76
CA ILE A 76 13.39 14.16 13.22
C ILE A 76 13.10 12.77 12.63
N PRO A 77 12.93 11.72 13.46
CA PRO A 77 12.60 10.39 12.98
C PRO A 77 11.26 10.36 12.24
N LEU A 78 11.22 9.63 11.11
CA LEU A 78 10.00 9.28 10.38
C LEU A 78 9.71 7.80 10.59
N ILE A 79 8.52 7.49 11.10
CA ILE A 79 8.09 6.12 11.42
C ILE A 79 6.95 5.73 10.47
N TYR A 80 7.08 4.60 9.77
CA TYR A 80 6.08 4.15 8.79
C TYR A 80 5.12 3.13 9.41
N VAL A 81 3.82 3.45 9.40
CA VAL A 81 2.78 2.50 9.79
C VAL A 81 2.05 2.00 8.54
N PRO A 82 2.17 0.72 8.18
CA PRO A 82 1.56 0.21 6.97
C PRO A 82 0.04 0.15 7.07
N TYR A 83 -0.61 0.24 5.92
CA TYR A 83 -2.05 0.03 5.80
C TYR A 83 -2.36 -1.46 5.99
N LEU A 84 -3.21 -1.77 6.97
CA LEU A 84 -3.71 -3.13 7.19
C LEU A 84 -5.02 -3.32 6.42
N PHE A 85 -5.04 -4.24 5.47
CA PHE A 85 -6.23 -4.59 4.67
C PHE A 85 -7.31 -5.38 5.45
N ALA A 86 -7.13 -5.61 6.76
CA ALA A 86 -8.10 -6.27 7.62
C ALA A 86 -9.11 -5.28 8.22
N ARG A 87 -10.30 -5.77 8.65
CA ARG A 87 -11.29 -4.93 9.34
C ARG A 87 -10.64 -4.18 10.51
N SER A 88 -10.76 -2.87 10.48
CA SER A 88 -10.05 -1.89 11.30
C SER A 88 -10.52 -1.77 12.76
N HIS A 89 -11.45 -2.63 13.21
CA HIS A 89 -12.06 -2.51 14.54
C HIS A 89 -11.67 -3.71 15.42
N GLY A 90 -11.09 -3.42 16.60
CA GLY A 90 -10.83 -4.39 17.66
C GLY A 90 -9.37 -4.50 18.09
N ALA A 91 -9.14 -5.04 19.29
CA ALA A 91 -7.83 -5.13 19.94
C ALA A 91 -6.74 -5.84 19.11
N ARG A 92 -7.11 -6.71 18.17
CA ARG A 92 -6.18 -7.36 17.24
C ARG A 92 -5.56 -6.38 16.24
N ALA A 93 -6.33 -5.43 15.72
CA ALA A 93 -5.83 -4.43 14.79
C ALA A 93 -4.85 -3.47 15.50
N THR A 94 -5.19 -3.03 16.72
CA THR A 94 -4.30 -2.20 17.55
C THR A 94 -2.99 -2.92 17.87
N ARG A 95 -3.05 -4.18 18.31
CA ARG A 95 -1.83 -4.97 18.60
C ARG A 95 -0.92 -5.08 17.38
N ARG A 96 -1.48 -5.34 16.19
CA ARG A 96 -0.70 -5.47 14.96
C ARG A 96 -0.02 -4.16 14.55
N VAL A 97 -0.71 -3.02 14.74
CA VAL A 97 -0.11 -1.70 14.55
C VAL A 97 1.00 -1.44 15.57
N SER A 98 0.81 -1.87 16.83
CA SER A 98 1.84 -1.74 17.88
C SER A 98 3.08 -2.58 17.59
N GLU A 99 2.92 -3.80 17.08
CA GLU A 99 4.03 -4.68 16.66
C GLU A 99 4.84 -4.02 15.53
N LEU A 100 4.15 -3.50 14.50
CA LEU A 100 4.80 -2.83 13.38
C LEU A 100 5.49 -1.52 13.78
N LEU A 101 4.91 -0.75 14.71
CA LEU A 101 5.55 0.43 15.29
C LEU A 101 6.82 0.08 16.07
N ALA A 102 6.85 -1.07 16.74
CA ALA A 102 8.03 -1.52 17.48
C ALA A 102 9.16 -2.00 16.56
N GLU A 103 8.86 -2.43 15.34
CA GLU A 103 9.85 -2.83 14.33
C GLU A 103 10.55 -1.61 13.67
N GLU A 104 9.91 -0.45 13.69
CA GLU A 104 10.39 0.80 13.06
C GLU A 104 11.14 1.74 14.02
N LEU A 105 11.17 1.42 15.32
CA LEU A 105 11.83 2.20 16.38
C LEU A 105 13.18 1.58 16.78
#